data_AF-A0A3B9HCY7-F1
#
_entry.id   AF-A0A3B9HCY7-F1
#
_cell.length_a   1.000
_cell.length_b   1.000
_cell.length_c   1.000
_cell.angle_alpha   90.00
_cell.angle_beta   90.00
_cell.angle_gamma   90.00
#
_symmetry.space_group_name_H-M   'P 1'
#
loop_
_entity.id
_entity.type
_entity.pdbx_description
1 polymer ?
#
loop_
_entity_poly.entity_id
_entity_poly.type
_entity_poly.pdbx_seq_one_letter_code
_entity_poly.pdbx_strand_id
1 'polypeptide(L)' 'GFSGHGFKLSPAVGEVMSELIMDGTSKSIDILPLRMSRFSEGELNQTKYTFKVIA' A
#
# COMPACT_ATOMS: atom_id res chain seq x y z
N GLY A 1 7.04 -0.63 -1.87
CA GLY A 1 7.41 -1.76 -2.75
C GLY A 1 6.16 -2.50 -3.17
N PHE A 2 6.08 -2.93 -4.43
CA PHE A 2 4.84 -3.48 -5.04
C PHE A 2 4.78 -5.03 -5.09
N SER A 3 5.79 -5.72 -4.55
CA SER A 3 5.82 -7.18 -4.41
C SER A 3 5.41 -7.96 -5.68
N GLY A 4 5.88 -7.54 -6.86
CA GLY A 4 5.58 -8.19 -8.15
C GLY A 4 4.25 -7.80 -8.82
N HIS A 5 3.45 -6.93 -8.20
CA HIS A 5 2.09 -6.60 -8.68
C HIS A 5 1.94 -5.14 -9.14
N GLY A 6 3.03 -4.38 -9.26
CA GLY A 6 2.98 -2.93 -9.52
C GLY A 6 2.38 -2.55 -10.88
N PHE A 7 2.53 -3.39 -11.91
CA PHE A 7 2.07 -3.05 -13.26
C PHE A 7 0.56 -2.89 -13.35
N LYS A 8 -0.22 -3.82 -12.79
CA LYS A 8 -1.69 -3.74 -12.80
C LYS A 8 -2.22 -2.59 -11.94
N LEU A 9 -1.43 -2.15 -10.96
CA LEU A 9 -1.78 -1.09 -10.01
C LEU A 9 -1.40 0.30 -10.52
N SER A 10 -0.60 0.39 -11.59
CA SER A 10 0.03 1.65 -12.01
C SER A 10 -0.96 2.80 -12.29
N PRO A 11 -2.17 2.59 -12.85
CA PRO A 11 -3.12 3.70 -13.05
C PRO A 11 -3.57 4.31 -11.72
N ALA A 12 -4.01 3.48 -10.77
CA ALA A 12 -4.44 3.92 -9.45
C ALA A 12 -3.30 4.53 -8.63
N VAL A 13 -2.09 3.98 -8.75
CA VAL A 13 -0.89 4.56 -8.11
C VAL A 13 -0.61 5.95 -8.67
N GLY A 14 -0.74 6.17 -9.97
CA GLY A 14 -0.54 7.48 -10.59
C GLY A 14 -1.51 8.53 -10.05
N GLU A 15 -2.79 8.17 -9.95
CA GLU A 15 -3.83 9.03 -9.38
C GLU A 15 -3.52 9.40 -7.92
N VAL A 16 -3.28 8.40 -7.06
CA VAL A 16 -2.93 8.63 -5.66
C VAL A 16 -1.67 9.49 -5.51
N MET A 17 -0.63 9.24 -6.30
CA MET A 17 0.59 10.05 -6.26
C MET A 17 0.34 11.50 -6.67
N SER A 18 -0.54 11.73 -7.65
CA SER A 18 -0.91 13.09 -8.06
C SER A 18 -1.64 13.84 -6.94
N GLU A 19 -2.58 13.18 -6.25
CA GLU A 19 -3.29 13.75 -5.09
C GLU A 19 -2.32 14.04 -3.94
N LEU A 20 -1.42 13.13 -3.61
CA LEU A 20 -0.42 13.35 -2.55
C LEU A 20 0.49 14.55 -2.84
N ILE A 21 0.92 14.72 -4.09
CA ILE A 21 1.81 15.82 -4.48
C ILE A 21 1.07 17.17 -4.47
N MET A 22 -0.17 17.20 -4.98
CA MET A 22 -0.93 18.44 -5.17
C MET A 22 -1.70 18.86 -3.91
N ASP A 23 -2.27 17.90 -3.20
CA ASP A 23 -3.19 18.11 -2.07
C ASP A 23 -2.61 17.70 -0.71
N GLY A 24 -1.48 17.00 -0.68
CA GLY A 24 -0.86 16.48 0.55
C GLY A 24 -1.58 15.26 1.16
N THR A 25 -2.68 14.81 0.56
CA THR A 25 -3.46 13.64 1.02
C THR A 25 -4.05 12.89 -0.17
N SER A 26 -4.17 11.58 -0.06
CA SER A 26 -5.00 10.81 -1.01
C SER A 26 -6.48 11.05 -0.70
N LYS A 27 -7.30 11.15 -1.75
CA LYS A 27 -8.76 11.35 -1.67
C LYS A 27 -9.51 10.20 -2.35
N SER A 28 -8.96 9.70 -3.45
CA SER A 28 -9.51 8.59 -4.23
C SER A 28 -9.46 7.25 -3.48
N ILE A 29 -8.32 6.92 -2.88
CA ILE A 29 -8.04 5.62 -2.26
C ILE A 29 -7.39 5.83 -0.89
N ASP A 30 -7.86 5.09 0.12
CA ASP A 30 -7.20 5.05 1.42
C ASP A 30 -5.88 4.26 1.33
N ILE A 31 -4.78 4.96 1.58
CA ILE A 31 -3.43 4.39 1.60
C ILE A 31 -2.81 4.36 3.01
N LEU A 32 -3.58 4.66 4.06
CA LEU A 32 -3.12 4.57 5.44
C LEU A 32 -2.44 3.22 5.76
N PRO A 33 -2.92 2.06 5.29
CA PRO A 33 -2.25 0.77 5.49
C PRO A 33 -0.92 0.60 4.72
N LEU A 34 -0.62 1.49 3.78
CA LEU A 34 0.58 1.42 2.91
C LEU A 34 1.67 2.42 3.32
N ARG A 35 1.40 3.30 4.30
CA ARG A 35 2.35 4.31 4.79
C ARG A 35 3.65 3.70 5.30
N MET A 36 4.74 4.47 5.22
CA MET A 36 6.07 3.99 5.59
C MET A 36 6.20 3.72 7.10
N SER A 37 5.59 4.54 7.94
CA SER A 37 5.70 4.43 9.40
C SER A 37 5.04 3.18 10.00
N ARG A 38 4.26 2.42 9.21
CA ARG A 38 3.63 1.17 9.66
C ARG A 38 4.65 0.13 10.15
N PHE A 39 5.88 0.16 9.63
CA PHE A 39 6.94 -0.77 10.04
C PHE A 39 7.48 -0.46 11.44
N SER A 40 7.74 0.83 11.73
CA SER A 40 8.23 1.24 13.05
C SER A 40 7.15 1.17 14.12
N GLU A 41 5.89 1.32 13.73
CA GLU A 41 4.75 1.25 14.65
C GLU A 41 4.22 -0.18 14.88
N GLY A 42 4.72 -1.18 14.14
CA GLY A 42 4.25 -2.57 14.25
C GLY A 42 2.90 -2.85 13.58
N GLU A 43 2.31 -1.87 12.91
CA GLU A 43 1.03 -1.93 12.19
C GLU A 43 1.18 -2.61 10.81
N LEU A 44 1.59 -3.87 10.80
CA LEU A 44 1.87 -4.61 9.56
C LEU A 44 0.60 -5.14 8.89
N ASN A 45 0.59 -5.15 7.55
CA ASN A 45 -0.47 -5.80 6.77
C ASN A 45 -0.39 -7.33 6.90
N GLN A 46 -1.36 -7.92 7.58
CA GLN A 46 -1.44 -9.36 7.84
C GLN A 46 -2.17 -10.08 6.69
N THR A 47 -1.68 -11.25 6.32
CA THR A 47 -2.40 -12.14 5.41
C THR A 47 -3.51 -12.86 6.16
N LYS A 48 -4.71 -12.94 5.59
CA LYS A 48 -5.83 -13.74 6.14
C LYS A 48 -5.72 -15.23 5.83
N TYR A 49 -4.71 -15.66 5.08
CA TYR A 49 -4.51 -17.06 4.72
C TYR A 49 -3.97 -17.85 5.91
N THR A 50 -4.69 -18.89 6.29
CA THR A 50 -4.37 -19.72 7.47
C THR A 50 -3.23 -20.71 7.22
N PHE A 51 -2.99 -21.09 5.97
CA PHE A 51 -1.93 -22.04 5.60
C PHE A 51 -0.59 -21.32 5.45
N LYS A 52 0.31 -21.51 6.42
CA LYS A 52 1.73 -21.23 6.26
C LYS A 52 2.37 -22.44 5.59
N VAL A 53 2.80 -22.31 4.34
CA VAL A 53 3.75 -23.26 3.77
C VAL A 53 5.07 -23.04 4.51
N ILE A 54 5.36 -23.93 5.46
CA ILE A 54 6.66 -23.99 6.11
C ILE A 54 7.59 -24.64 5.09
N ALA A 55 8.55 -23.86 4.58
CA ALA A 55 9.75 -24.42 3.99
C ALA A 55 10.75 -24.70 5.12
#